data_AF-A0A2S4VYP6-F1
#
_entry.id   AF-A0A2S4VYP6-F1
#
_cell.length_a   1.000
_cell.length_b   1.000
_cell.length_c   1.000
_cell.angle_alpha   90.00
_cell.angle_beta   90.00
_cell.angle_gamma   90.00
#
_symmetry.space_group_name_H-M   'P 1'
#
loop_
_entity.id
_entity.type
_entity.pdbx_description
1 polymer ?
#
loop_
_entity_poly.entity_id
_entity_poly.type
_entity_poly.pdbx_seq_one_letter_code
_entity_poly.pdbx_strand_id
1 'polypeptide(L)'
;MSQSWSHCQKRPPARSGAMITNTNGNQVGLVTIGIPSPSLKSQNIAMGNIQSGHHKSGSKLNVLVCGKPRQAEVVKMPFIESNFYHDSC
;
A
#
# COMPACT_ATOMS: atom_id res chain seq x y z
N MET A 1 -10.29 9.20 1.26
CA MET A 1 -9.19 9.20 2.24
C MET A 1 -8.08 8.31 1.70
N SER A 2 -6.94 8.91 1.34
CA SER A 2 -5.78 8.24 0.73
C SER A 2 -5.08 7.31 1.73
N GLN A 3 -4.71 6.10 1.32
CA GLN A 3 -4.10 5.10 2.19
C GLN A 3 -2.91 4.38 1.55
N SER A 4 -2.15 3.71 2.40
CA SER A 4 -0.78 3.31 2.18
C SER A 4 -0.63 1.82 2.46
N TRP A 5 0.07 1.11 1.58
CA TRP A 5 0.10 -0.34 1.47
C TRP A 5 1.52 -0.83 1.37
N SER A 6 1.84 -1.88 2.09
CA SER A 6 3.13 -2.57 1.99
C SER A 6 2.92 -4.00 1.50
N HIS A 7 3.67 -4.39 0.47
CA HIS A 7 3.73 -5.75 -0.05
C HIS A 7 5.14 -6.34 0.11
N CYS A 8 5.22 -7.44 0.85
CA CYS A 8 6.44 -8.21 1.10
C CYS A 8 6.61 -9.29 0.02
N GLN A 9 7.04 -8.92 -1.20
CA GLN A 9 7.56 -9.91 -2.16
C GLN A 9 8.39 -9.26 -3.27
N LYS A 10 9.51 -9.89 -3.60
CA LYS A 10 10.55 -9.54 -4.61
C LYS A 10 10.00 -9.65 -6.05
N ARG A 11 8.96 -8.87 -6.35
CA ARG A 11 8.15 -8.89 -7.59
C ARG A 11 7.96 -7.42 -8.03
N PRO A 12 7.55 -7.12 -9.27
CA PRO A 12 7.36 -5.74 -9.70
C PRO A 12 6.38 -5.00 -8.77
N PRO A 13 6.62 -3.71 -8.49
CA PRO A 13 5.74 -2.90 -7.65
C PRO A 13 4.36 -2.73 -8.30
N ALA A 14 3.33 -2.57 -7.47
CA ALA A 14 2.03 -2.11 -7.97
C ALA A 14 2.20 -0.68 -8.50
N ARG A 15 1.89 -0.47 -9.78
CA ARG A 15 1.94 0.85 -10.42
C ARG A 15 0.60 1.55 -10.34
N SER A 16 0.59 2.84 -10.66
CA SER A 16 -0.62 3.63 -10.84
C SER A 16 -1.61 2.91 -11.75
N GLY A 17 -2.88 2.86 -11.35
CA GLY A 17 -3.94 2.15 -12.07
C GLY A 17 -4.13 0.68 -11.67
N ALA A 18 -3.31 0.13 -10.77
CA ALA A 18 -3.52 -1.22 -10.26
C ALA A 18 -4.81 -1.32 -9.42
N MET A 19 -5.64 -2.32 -9.69
CA MET A 19 -6.88 -2.56 -8.96
C MET A 19 -6.60 -3.19 -7.60
N ILE A 20 -7.27 -2.68 -6.56
CA ILE A 20 -7.23 -3.24 -5.21
C ILE A 20 -8.49 -4.08 -5.03
N THR A 21 -8.33 -5.34 -4.64
CA THR A 21 -9.41 -6.29 -4.41
C THR A 21 -9.40 -6.81 -2.98
N ASN A 22 -10.56 -7.20 -2.46
CA ASN A 22 -10.65 -7.88 -1.16
C ASN A 22 -10.29 -9.37 -1.30
N THR A 23 -10.25 -10.10 -0.18
CA THR A 23 -10.09 -11.57 -0.14
C THR A 23 -11.12 -12.31 -0.99
N ASN A 24 -12.31 -11.72 -1.16
CA ASN A 24 -13.40 -12.28 -1.96
C ASN A 24 -13.29 -11.94 -3.45
N GLY A 25 -12.25 -11.22 -3.89
CA GLY A 25 -12.04 -10.82 -5.28
C GLY A 25 -12.79 -9.55 -5.72
N ASN A 26 -13.65 -8.99 -4.88
CA ASN A 26 -14.37 -7.74 -5.17
C ASN A 26 -13.39 -6.56 -5.22
N GLN A 27 -13.52 -5.70 -6.23
CA GLN A 27 -12.75 -4.46 -6.33
C GLN A 27 -13.19 -3.47 -5.26
N VAL A 28 -12.25 -3.00 -4.46
CA VAL A 28 -12.48 -2.09 -3.32
C VAL A 28 -11.67 -0.80 -3.43
N GLY A 29 -10.83 -0.65 -4.44
CA GLY A 29 -10.01 0.55 -4.60
C GLY A 29 -9.11 0.57 -5.83
N LEU A 30 -8.29 1.61 -5.88
CA LEU A 30 -7.33 1.87 -6.96
C LEU A 30 -6.01 2.42 -6.40
N VAL A 31 -4.90 1.86 -6.88
CA VAL A 31 -3.55 2.37 -6.59
C VAL A 31 -3.30 3.64 -7.40
N THR A 32 -2.86 4.70 -6.72
CA THR A 32 -2.50 5.98 -7.34
C THR A 32 -1.00 6.07 -7.62
N ILE A 33 -0.17 5.59 -6.70
CA ILE A 33 1.29 5.58 -6.82
C ILE A 33 1.87 4.33 -6.18
N GLY A 34 2.98 3.80 -6.70
CA GLY A 34 3.70 2.72 -6.03
C GLY A 34 5.10 2.53 -6.58
N ILE A 35 6.04 2.31 -5.66
CA ILE A 35 7.49 2.36 -5.86
C ILE A 35 8.14 1.32 -4.93
N PRO A 36 9.20 0.62 -5.34
CA PRO A 36 10.00 -0.18 -4.43
C PRO A 36 10.73 0.73 -3.44
N SER A 37 10.63 0.45 -2.15
CA SER A 37 11.32 1.23 -1.12
C SER A 37 12.71 0.66 -0.83
N PRO A 38 13.78 1.44 -0.99
CA PRO A 38 15.13 0.98 -0.63
C PRO A 38 15.28 0.81 0.89
N SER A 39 14.66 1.69 1.68
CA SER A 39 14.82 1.74 3.14
C SER A 39 14.04 0.64 3.86
N LEU A 40 12.90 0.19 3.31
CA LEU A 40 12.10 -0.89 3.89
C LEU A 40 12.52 -2.27 3.34
N LYS A 41 13.82 -2.57 3.36
CA LYS A 41 14.40 -3.87 2.94
C LYS A 41 13.88 -4.35 1.58
N SER A 42 13.80 -3.45 0.59
CA SER A 42 13.28 -3.71 -0.76
C SER A 42 11.83 -4.19 -0.82
N GLN A 43 10.99 -3.78 0.14
CA GLN A 43 9.55 -4.00 0.07
C GLN A 43 8.91 -3.06 -0.96
N ASN A 44 7.85 -3.57 -1.60
CA ASN A 44 7.06 -2.76 -2.52
C ASN A 44 6.04 -1.98 -1.72
N ILE A 45 6.01 -0.67 -1.95
CA ILE A 45 5.06 0.22 -1.29
C ILE A 45 4.15 0.81 -2.34
N ALA A 46 2.87 0.93 -2.01
CA ALA A 46 1.89 1.60 -2.83
C ALA A 46 0.98 2.48 -1.99
N MET A 47 0.45 3.54 -2.58
CA MET A 47 -0.65 4.32 -2.02
C MET A 47 -1.81 4.31 -2.99
N GLY A 48 -3.02 4.38 -2.45
CA GLY A 48 -4.25 4.29 -3.22
C GLY A 48 -5.48 4.70 -2.44
N ASN A 49 -6.54 4.95 -3.19
CA ASN A 49 -7.87 5.20 -2.64
C ASN A 49 -8.64 3.90 -2.51
N ILE A 50 -9.41 3.80 -1.44
CA ILE A 50 -10.07 2.58 -1.03
C ILE A 50 -11.46 2.94 -0.49
N GLN A 51 -12.42 2.04 -0.60
CA GLN A 51 -13.76 2.23 -0.06
C GLN A 51 -13.78 2.19 1.47
N SER A 52 -14.70 2.96 2.06
CA SER A 52 -14.90 2.99 3.52
C SER A 52 -15.32 1.61 4.03
N GLY A 53 -14.72 1.15 5.13
CA GLY A 53 -14.89 -0.21 5.67
C GLY A 53 -13.63 -1.09 5.58
N HIS A 54 -12.76 -0.88 4.59
CA HIS A 54 -11.51 -1.63 4.43
C HIS A 54 -10.26 -0.85 4.85
N HIS A 55 -10.43 0.31 5.50
CA HIS A 55 -9.36 1.28 5.76
C HIS A 55 -8.61 1.08 7.08
N LYS A 56 -8.93 0.01 7.79
CA LYS A 56 -8.31 -0.28 9.07
C LYS A 56 -6.91 -0.82 8.84
N SER A 57 -5.92 -0.28 9.55
CA SER A 57 -4.57 -0.83 9.57
C SER A 57 -4.60 -2.33 9.93
N GLY A 58 -3.81 -3.14 9.24
CA GLY A 58 -3.83 -4.61 9.34
C GLY A 58 -4.84 -5.30 8.43
N SER A 59 -5.63 -4.57 7.64
CA SER A 59 -6.56 -5.20 6.68
C SER A 59 -5.78 -5.85 5.54
N LYS A 60 -6.00 -7.15 5.35
CA LYS A 60 -5.40 -7.92 4.26
C LYS A 60 -6.23 -7.74 3.00
N LEU A 61 -5.67 -7.08 2.00
CA LEU A 61 -6.24 -6.95 0.66
C LEU A 61 -5.33 -7.61 -0.38
N ASN A 62 -5.78 -7.59 -1.62
CA ASN A 62 -5.01 -8.00 -2.77
C ASN A 62 -4.86 -6.82 -3.74
N VAL A 63 -3.73 -6.75 -4.42
CA VAL A 63 -3.46 -5.76 -5.48
C VAL A 63 -3.12 -6.51 -6.75
N LEU A 64 -3.81 -6.19 -7.83
CA LEU A 64 -3.55 -6.78 -9.15
C LEU A 64 -2.30 -6.16 -9.76
N VAL A 65 -1.21 -6.92 -9.78
CA VAL A 65 0.06 -6.53 -10.41
C VAL A 65 0.31 -7.41 -11.61
N CYS A 66 0.34 -6.82 -12.81
CA CYS A 66 0.48 -7.53 -14.08
C CYS A 66 -0.53 -8.70 -14.24
N GLY A 67 -1.79 -8.46 -13.86
CA GLY A 67 -2.86 -9.47 -13.93
C GLY A 67 -2.83 -10.54 -12.84
N LYS A 68 -1.88 -10.50 -11.89
CA LYS A 68 -1.79 -11.47 -10.80
C LYS A 68 -2.13 -10.81 -9.46
N PRO A 69 -3.06 -11.36 -8.65
CA PRO A 69 -3.40 -10.81 -7.34
C PRO A 69 -2.23 -11.00 -6.36
N ARG A 70 -1.83 -9.92 -5.68
CA ARG A 70 -0.74 -9.87 -4.71
C ARG A 70 -1.25 -9.45 -3.36
N GLN A 71 -0.99 -10.25 -2.33
CA GLN A 71 -1.45 -9.96 -0.98
C GLN A 71 -0.79 -8.71 -0.41
N ALA A 72 -1.54 -7.64 -0.18
CA ALA A 72 -1.06 -6.41 0.44
C ALA A 72 -1.73 -6.20 1.81
N GLU A 73 -1.09 -5.44 2.67
CA GLU A 73 -1.63 -5.07 3.98
C GLU A 73 -1.77 -3.55 4.09
N VAL A 74 -2.88 -3.08 4.64
CA VAL A 74 -3.03 -1.66 5.03
C VAL A 74 -2.05 -1.38 6.14
N VAL A 75 -1.11 -0.48 5.92
CA VAL A 75 -0.21 -0.01 6.96
C VAL A 75 -0.50 1.45 7.29
N LYS A 76 -0.25 1.82 8.55
CA LYS A 76 -0.37 3.20 9.00
C LYS A 76 0.76 4.03 8.37
N MET A 77 0.42 5.26 7.97
CA MET A 77 1.42 6.25 7.56
C MET A 77 1.96 7.01 8.78
N PRO A 78 3.23 7.46 8.76
CA PRO A 78 4.23 7.29 7.70
C PRO A 78 4.88 5.89 7.72
N PHE A 79 5.31 5.39 6.55
CA PHE A 79 5.93 4.06 6.40
C PHE A 79 7.25 3.89 7.17
N ILE A 80 7.94 5.00 7.40
CA ILE A 80 9.20 5.10 8.12
C ILE A 80 9.02 6.26 9.11
N GLU A 81 9.59 6.11 10.30
CA GLU A 81 9.59 7.16 11.32
C GLU A 81 10.23 8.42 10.75
N SER A 82 9.56 9.56 10.97
CA SER A 82 10.01 10.85 10.45
C SER A 82 10.87 11.55 11.51
N ASN A 83 12.14 11.79 11.19
CA ASN A 83 13.06 12.55 12.03
C ASN A 83 12.97 14.04 11.69
N PHE A 84 11.80 14.64 11.92
CA PHE A 84 11.65 16.08 11.76
C PHE A 84 12.44 16.80 12.87
N TYR A 85 13.21 17.81 12.49
CA TYR A 85 13.84 18.71 13.44
C TYR A 85 12.73 19.56 14.08
N HIS A 86 12.55 19.41 15.39
CA HIS A 86 11.66 20.26 16.17
C HIS A 86 12.53 21.15 17.06
N ASP A 87 12.65 22.43 16.71
CA ASP A 87 13.16 23.43 17.64
C ASP A 87 12.19 23.50 18.82
N SER A 88 12.71 23.29 20.02
CA SER A 88 11.99 23.62 21.25
C SER A 88 12.27 25.11 21.52
N CYS A 89 11.34 25.96 21.07
CA CYS A 89 11.27 27.35 21.50
C CYS A 89 10.18 27.46 22.58
#